data_AF-D6MPE5-F1
#
_entry.id   AF-D6MPE5-F1
#
_cell.length_a   1.000
_cell.length_b   1.000
_cell.length_c   1.000
_cell.angle_alpha   90.00
_cell.angle_beta   90.00
_cell.angle_gamma   90.00
#
_symmetry.space_group_name_H-M   'P 1'
#
loop_
_entity.id
_entity.type
_entity.pdbx_description
1 polymer ?
#
loop_
_entity_poly.entity_id
_entity_poly.type
_entity_poly.pdbx_seq_one_letter_code
_entity_poly.pdbx_strand_id
1 'polypeptide(L)'
;FLGGAGERGLEIQGNFVKFTAIGVYLEGNAVPSLAVKWGGKCAGELAESDDFFADVIRGPFEKFVRVTMILPLSGNQYSEKVSENSIAALKSLGIYTDAE
;
A
#
# COMPACT_ATOMS: atom_id res chain seq x y z
N PHE A 1 11.01 -5.10 -9.87
CA PHE A 1 10.59 -6.49 -9.62
C PHE A 1 9.30 -6.50 -8.80
N LEU A 2 8.54 -7.60 -8.76
CA LEU A 2 7.36 -7.72 -7.89
C LEU A 2 7.82 -7.88 -6.44
N GLY A 3 7.57 -6.88 -5.60
CA GLY A 3 7.93 -6.90 -4.17
C GLY A 3 6.91 -7.65 -3.32
N GLY A 4 5.64 -7.63 -3.71
CA GLY A 4 4.57 -8.38 -3.05
C GLY A 4 3.23 -8.21 -3.75
N ALA A 5 2.28 -9.10 -3.45
CA ALA A 5 0.91 -9.01 -3.94
C ALA A 5 -0.08 -9.54 -2.90
N GLY A 6 -1.31 -9.04 -2.95
CA GLY A 6 -2.41 -9.48 -2.08
C GLY A 6 -3.76 -8.95 -2.56
N GLU A 7 -4.84 -9.40 -1.94
CA GLU A 7 -6.19 -8.91 -2.23
C GLU A 7 -6.63 -7.76 -1.31
N ARG A 8 -7.55 -6.95 -1.80
CA ARG A 8 -8.35 -6.04 -0.98
C ARG A 8 -9.84 -6.34 -1.20
N GLY A 9 -10.56 -6.44 -0.09
CA GLY A 9 -11.98 -6.79 -0.06
C GLY A 9 -12.72 -6.06 1.06
N LEU A 10 -14.01 -6.33 1.16
CA LEU A 10 -14.89 -5.84 2.22
C LEU A 10 -15.69 -7.01 2.81
N GLU A 11 -15.99 -6.93 4.10
CA GLU A 11 -16.95 -7.84 4.74
C GLU A 11 -18.39 -7.43 4.38
N ILE A 12 -19.12 -8.32 3.73
CA ILE A 12 -20.50 -8.11 3.32
C ILE A 12 -21.32 -9.31 3.79
N GLN A 13 -22.26 -9.08 4.71
CA GLN A 13 -23.13 -10.11 5.26
C GLN A 13 -22.35 -11.33 5.83
N GLY A 14 -21.21 -11.07 6.49
CA GLY A 14 -20.37 -12.10 7.10
C GLY A 14 -19.47 -12.86 6.12
N ASN A 15 -19.37 -12.40 4.86
CA ASN A 15 -18.45 -12.95 3.88
C ASN A 15 -17.44 -11.89 3.40
N PHE A 16 -16.16 -12.27 3.34
CA PHE A 16 -15.12 -11.43 2.77
C PHE A 16 -15.18 -11.45 1.24
N VAL A 17 -15.70 -10.37 0.65
CA VAL A 17 -15.82 -10.21 -0.80
C VAL A 17 -14.60 -9.47 -1.34
N LYS A 18 -13.84 -10.13 -2.22
CA LYS A 18 -12.63 -9.57 -2.84
C LYS A 18 -13.00 -8.67 -4.02
N PHE A 19 -12.51 -7.43 -4.01
CA PHE A 19 -12.75 -6.47 -5.10
C PHE A 19 -11.53 -6.31 -5.99
N THR A 20 -10.33 -6.29 -5.42
CA THR A 20 -9.10 -6.07 -6.18
C THR A 20 -7.98 -7.02 -5.76
N ALA A 21 -7.12 -7.33 -6.72
CA ALA A 21 -5.78 -7.87 -6.48
C ALA A 21 -4.77 -6.73 -6.72
N ILE A 22 -3.85 -6.53 -5.79
CA ILE A 22 -2.89 -5.43 -5.79
C ILE A 22 -1.49 -6.03 -5.84
N GLY A 23 -0.70 -5.64 -6.83
CA GLY A 23 0.72 -5.94 -6.90
C GLY A 23 1.55 -4.68 -6.69
N VAL A 24 2.51 -4.74 -5.79
CA VAL A 24 3.48 -3.66 -5.53
C VAL A 24 4.82 -4.05 -6.12
N TYR A 25 5.31 -3.22 -7.03
CA TYR A 25 6.57 -3.40 -7.73
C TYR A 25 7.57 -2.35 -7.25
N LEU A 26 8.80 -2.78 -7.03
CA LEU A 26 9.90 -1.93 -6.57
C LEU A 26 11.02 -1.94 -7.61
N GLU A 27 11.72 -0.82 -7.76
CA GLU A 27 12.94 -0.74 -8.56
C GLU A 27 14.04 -1.67 -8.01
N GLY A 28 14.95 -2.13 -8.88
CA GLY A 28 15.97 -3.13 -8.51
C GLY A 28 16.90 -2.70 -7.37
N ASN A 29 17.16 -1.40 -7.21
CA ASN A 29 17.96 -0.82 -6.13
C ASN A 29 17.21 -0.76 -4.77
N ALA A 30 15.91 -1.11 -4.71
CA ALA A 30 15.16 -1.09 -3.46
C ALA A 30 15.72 -2.06 -2.42
N VAL A 31 16.10 -3.28 -2.84
CA VAL A 31 16.67 -4.30 -1.93
C VAL A 31 17.99 -3.82 -1.29
N PRO A 32 19.03 -3.42 -2.05
CA PRO A 32 20.26 -2.93 -1.44
C PRO A 32 20.04 -1.66 -0.60
N SER A 33 19.12 -0.77 -0.99
CA SER A 33 18.79 0.42 -0.20
C SER A 33 18.19 0.07 1.17
N LEU A 34 17.28 -0.90 1.23
CA LEU A 34 16.62 -1.32 2.47
C LEU A 34 17.52 -2.23 3.33
N ALA A 35 18.39 -3.03 2.71
CA ALA A 35 19.24 -4.00 3.38
C ALA A 35 20.21 -3.36 4.39
N VAL A 36 20.57 -2.09 4.23
CA VAL A 36 21.44 -1.34 5.17
C VAL A 36 20.89 -1.38 6.60
N LYS A 37 19.56 -1.30 6.75
CA LYS A 37 18.87 -1.29 8.05
C LYS A 37 18.13 -2.60 8.34
N TRP A 38 17.58 -3.23 7.31
CA TRP A 38 16.65 -4.35 7.44
C TRP A 38 17.25 -5.71 7.07
N GLY A 39 18.52 -5.75 6.65
CA GLY A 39 19.21 -6.98 6.32
C GLY A 39 19.26 -7.97 7.49
N GLY A 40 18.99 -9.25 7.21
CA GLY A 40 19.04 -10.33 8.21
C GLY A 40 17.79 -10.47 9.09
N LYS A 41 16.80 -9.56 8.97
CA LYS A 41 15.49 -9.69 9.62
C LYS A 41 14.64 -10.74 8.94
N CYS A 42 13.88 -11.50 9.72
CA CYS A 42 12.94 -12.48 9.17
C CYS A 42 11.63 -11.81 8.71
N ALA A 43 10.86 -12.50 7.87
CA ALA A 43 9.63 -11.97 7.31
C ALA A 43 8.61 -11.55 8.39
N GLY A 44 8.49 -12.30 9.49
CA GLY A 44 7.58 -11.96 10.58
C GLY A 44 7.97 -10.67 11.31
N GLU A 45 9.27 -10.46 11.56
CA GLU A 45 9.76 -9.20 12.16
C GLU A 45 9.48 -8.00 11.26
N LEU A 46 9.64 -8.16 9.94
CA LEU A 46 9.39 -7.10 8.98
C LEU A 46 7.90 -6.81 8.81
N ALA A 47 7.05 -7.85 8.85
CA ALA A 47 5.60 -7.72 8.67
C ALA A 47 4.92 -6.95 9.81
N GLU A 48 5.49 -6.99 11.02
CA GLU A 48 4.98 -6.27 12.19
C GLU A 48 5.65 -4.89 12.39
N SER A 49 6.50 -4.45 11.46
CA SER A 49 7.27 -3.21 11.59
C SER A 49 6.73 -2.08 10.72
N ASP A 50 6.03 -1.13 11.34
CA ASP A 50 5.60 0.11 10.68
C ASP A 50 6.78 0.90 10.10
N ASP A 51 7.91 0.90 10.82
CA ASP A 51 9.15 1.56 10.38
C ASP A 51 9.70 0.94 9.09
N PHE A 52 9.60 -0.39 8.93
CA PHE A 52 10.02 -1.05 7.69
C PHE A 52 9.17 -0.59 6.52
N PHE A 53 7.85 -0.59 6.67
CA PHE A 53 6.96 -0.11 5.61
C PHE A 53 7.12 1.38 5.32
N ALA A 54 7.37 2.20 6.35
CA ALA A 54 7.69 3.61 6.19
C ALA A 54 8.95 3.82 5.34
N ASP A 55 10.00 3.03 5.57
CA ASP A 55 11.23 3.06 4.77
C ASP A 55 10.99 2.53 3.34
N VAL A 56 10.14 1.52 3.15
CA VAL A 56 9.72 1.08 1.81
C VAL A 56 9.00 2.20 1.05
N ILE A 57 8.10 2.92 1.72
CA ILE A 57 7.32 4.03 1.12
C ILE A 57 8.24 5.22 0.77
N ARG A 58 9.10 5.64 1.71
CA ARG A 58 9.94 6.83 1.57
C ARG A 58 11.29 6.59 0.91
N GLY A 59 11.66 5.33 0.68
CA GLY A 59 12.97 4.95 0.17
C GLY A 59 13.29 5.57 -1.20
N PRO A 60 14.58 5.82 -1.52
CA PRO A 60 15.02 6.52 -2.72
C PRO A 60 15.05 5.61 -3.95
N PHE A 61 13.91 5.02 -4.28
CA PHE A 61 13.72 4.10 -5.40
C PHE A 61 12.29 4.19 -5.92
N GLU A 62 12.09 3.87 -7.20
CA GLU A 62 10.77 3.93 -7.81
C GLU A 62 9.86 2.79 -7.30
N LYS A 63 8.56 3.10 -7.27
CA LYS A 63 7.49 2.14 -6.95
C LYS A 63 6.42 2.21 -8.02
N PHE A 64 5.88 1.06 -8.38
CA PHE A 64 4.73 0.96 -9.27
C PHE A 64 3.69 0.04 -8.62
N VAL A 65 2.45 0.51 -8.51
CA VAL A 65 1.35 -0.26 -7.95
C VAL A 65 0.36 -0.60 -9.06
N ARG A 66 0.15 -1.90 -9.28
CA ARG A 66 -0.86 -2.40 -10.21
C ARG A 66 -2.07 -2.88 -9.43
N VAL A 67 -3.21 -2.23 -9.64
CA VAL A 67 -4.50 -2.66 -9.10
C VAL A 67 -5.31 -3.31 -10.20
N THR A 68 -5.66 -4.57 -10.00
CA THR A 68 -6.47 -5.36 -10.93
C THR A 68 -7.83 -5.62 -10.31
N MET A 69 -8.90 -5.24 -11.02
CA MET A 69 -10.28 -5.44 -10.57
C MET A 69 -10.65 -6.93 -10.69
N ILE A 70 -11.03 -7.55 -9.57
CA ILE A 70 -11.62 -8.90 -9.51
C ILE A 70 -13.13 -8.79 -9.77
N LEU A 71 -13.76 -7.82 -9.12
CA LEU A 71 -15.13 -7.41 -9.37
C LEU A 71 -15.15 -6.02 -10.02
N PRO A 72 -16.09 -5.75 -10.93
CA PRO A 72 -16.15 -4.46 -11.62
C PRO A 72 -16.42 -3.33 -10.63
N LEU A 73 -15.61 -2.28 -10.71
CA LEU A 73 -15.80 -1.01 -10.01
C LEU A 73 -15.76 0.11 -11.03
N SER A 74 -16.67 1.07 -10.90
CA SER A 74 -16.53 2.34 -11.62
C SER A 74 -15.32 3.12 -11.10
N GLY A 75 -14.82 4.06 -11.92
CA GLY A 75 -13.74 4.96 -11.51
C GLY A 75 -14.05 5.68 -10.19
N ASN A 76 -15.27 6.22 -10.06
CA ASN A 76 -15.70 6.95 -8.87
C ASN A 76 -15.72 6.07 -7.61
N GLN A 77 -16.29 4.86 -7.68
CA GLN A 77 -16.34 3.94 -6.54
C GLN A 77 -14.93 3.58 -6.04
N TYR A 78 -13.99 3.38 -6.96
CA TYR A 78 -12.59 3.12 -6.61
C TYR A 78 -11.92 4.36 -6.04
N SER A 79 -12.01 5.50 -6.72
CA SER A 79 -11.31 6.73 -6.32
C SER A 79 -11.81 7.30 -5.01
N GLU A 80 -13.11 7.25 -4.74
CA GLU A 80 -13.69 7.71 -3.47
C GLU A 80 -13.08 6.97 -2.29
N LYS A 81 -13.01 5.64 -2.35
CA LYS A 81 -12.40 4.82 -1.28
C LYS A 81 -10.90 5.07 -1.10
N VAL A 82 -10.18 5.34 -2.18
CA VAL A 82 -8.75 5.69 -2.12
C VAL A 82 -8.54 7.09 -1.52
N SER A 83 -9.36 8.05 -1.92
CA SER A 83 -9.29 9.43 -1.45
C SER A 83 -9.68 9.55 0.02
N GLU A 84 -10.74 8.88 0.46
CA GLU A 84 -11.15 8.84 1.88
C GLU A 84 -9.99 8.44 2.80
N ASN A 85 -9.29 7.35 2.47
CA ASN A 85 -8.16 6.87 3.25
C ASN A 85 -7.00 7.88 3.22
N SER A 86 -6.70 8.44 2.06
CA SER A 86 -5.63 9.42 1.89
C SER A 86 -5.91 10.69 2.70
N ILE A 87 -7.11 11.25 2.58
CA ILE A 87 -7.54 12.44 3.32
C ILE A 87 -7.50 12.18 4.82
N ALA A 88 -7.97 11.02 5.29
CA ALA A 88 -7.90 10.68 6.71
C ALA A 88 -6.44 10.65 7.22
N ALA A 89 -5.53 10.06 6.46
CA ALA A 89 -4.10 10.04 6.80
C ALA A 89 -3.51 11.47 6.82
N LEU A 90 -3.77 12.27 5.79
CA LEU A 90 -3.28 13.66 5.69
C LEU A 90 -3.84 14.54 6.82
N LYS A 91 -5.13 14.39 7.17
CA LYS A 91 -5.75 15.08 8.31
C LYS A 91 -5.11 14.67 9.64
N SER A 92 -4.82 13.38 9.83
CA SER A 92 -4.15 12.90 11.05
C SER A 92 -2.75 13.48 11.25
N LEU A 93 -2.09 13.84 10.14
CA LEU A 93 -0.77 14.50 10.12
C LEU A 93 -0.87 16.03 10.18
N GLY A 94 -2.07 16.61 10.18
CA GLY A 94 -2.29 18.07 10.20
C GLY A 94 -1.86 18.79 8.92
N ILE A 95 -1.68 18.07 7.81
CA ILE A 95 -1.21 18.63 6.52
C ILE A 95 -2.33 18.84 5.50
N TYR A 96 -3.52 18.28 5.75
CA TYR A 96 -4.70 18.52 4.93
C TYR A 96 -5.41 19.80 5.36
N THR A 97 -5.59 20.76 4.46
CA THR A 97 -6.21 22.06 4.76
C THR A 97 -7.52 22.24 3.99
N ASP A 98 -8.36 23.17 4.44
CA ASP A 98 -9.67 23.46 3.79
C ASP A 98 -9.56 24.04 2.36
N ALA A 99 -8.33 24.24 1.86
CA ALA A 99 -8.06 24.70 0.50
C ALA A 99 -8.01 23.54 -0.54
N GLU A 100 -8.12 22.29 -0.10
CA GLU A 100 -8.10 21.06 -0.91
C GLU A 100 -9.46 20.34 -0.93
#